data_AF-A0A6B2LX08-F1
#
_entry.id   AF-A0A6B2LX08-F1
#
_cell.length_a   1.000
_cell.length_b   1.000
_cell.length_c   1.000
_cell.angle_alpha   90.00
_cell.angle_beta   90.00
_cell.angle_gamma   90.00
#
_symmetry.space_group_name_H-M   'P 1'
#
loop_
_entity.id
_entity.type
_entity.pdbx_description
1 polymer ?
#
loop_
_entity_poly.entity_id
_entity_poly.type
_entity_poly.pdbx_seq_one_letter_code
_entity_poly.pdbx_strand_id
1 'polypeptide(L)' 'MQKLILSNNSLTEIPMFFLNYKKLKVLEMASNFLEEIPFWIFELVKLKKLDLKS' A
#
# COMPACT_ATOMS: atom_id res chain seq x y z
N MET A 1 -15.67 -1.00 -5.46
CA MET A 1 -14.42 -0.26 -5.15
C MET A 1 -13.41 -1.28 -4.61
N GLN A 2 -12.13 -1.27 -4.99
CA GLN A 2 -11.13 -2.16 -4.39
C GLN A 2 -10.32 -1.39 -3.35
N LYS A 3 -10.42 -1.82 -2.09
CA LYS A 3 -9.76 -1.27 -0.92
C LYS A 3 -9.03 -2.40 -0.21
N LEU A 4 -7.79 -2.17 0.19
CA LEU A 4 -6.98 -3.07 1.00
C LEU A 4 -6.55 -2.34 2.27
N ILE A 5 -6.83 -2.94 3.42
CA ILE A 5 -6.53 -2.39 4.75
C ILE A 5 -5.60 -3.37 5.44
N LEU A 6 -4.41 -2.89 5.77
CA LEU A 6 -3.34 -3.59 6.45
C LEU A 6 -2.77 -2.73 7.59
N SER A 7 -3.53 -1.73 8.04
CA SER A 7 -3.15 -0.90 9.18
C SER A 7 -3.02 -1.74 10.46
N ASN A 8 -2.16 -1.30 11.38
CA ASN A 8 -1.88 -1.97 12.66
C ASN A 8 -1.32 -3.39 12.50
N ASN A 9 -0.37 -3.56 11.58
CA ASN A 9 0.40 -4.80 11.45
C ASN A 9 1.88 -4.50 11.71
N SER A 10 2.70 -5.54 11.62
CA SER A 10 4.15 -5.44 11.74
C SER A 10 4.85 -5.49 10.37
N LEU A 11 4.26 -4.88 9.34
CA LEU A 11 4.86 -4.86 8.01
C LEU A 11 6.09 -3.95 8.00
N THR A 12 7.23 -4.50 7.56
CA THR A 12 8.49 -3.75 7.40
C THR A 12 8.71 -3.29 5.96
N GLU A 13 8.03 -3.92 5.01
CA GLU A 13 8.12 -3.63 3.58
C GLU A 13 6.75 -3.70 2.90
N ILE A 14 6.63 -3.03 1.75
CA ILE A 14 5.52 -3.25 0.83
C ILE A 14 5.99 -4.28 -0.20
N PRO A 15 5.37 -5.47 -0.29
CA PRO A 15 5.86 -6.52 -1.18
C PRO A 15 5.41 -6.32 -2.63
N MET A 16 6.23 -6.77 -3.59
CA MET A 16 6.04 -6.48 -5.02
C MET A 16 4.74 -7.05 -5.62
N PHE A 17 4.14 -8.08 -5.00
CA PHE A 17 2.89 -8.68 -5.48
C PHE A 17 1.72 -7.68 -5.51
N PHE A 18 1.82 -6.55 -4.81
CA PHE A 18 0.79 -5.51 -4.85
C PHE A 18 0.57 -4.96 -6.27
N LEU A 19 1.58 -5.04 -7.14
CA LEU A 19 1.47 -4.70 -8.56
C LEU A 19 0.39 -5.49 -9.30
N ASN A 20 0.04 -6.69 -8.81
CA ASN A 20 -1.02 -7.51 -9.41
C ASN A 20 -2.41 -6.90 -9.18
N TYR A 21 -2.58 -6.04 -8.16
CA TYR A 21 -3.85 -5.36 -7.89
C TYR A 21 -3.98 -4.07 -8.71
N LYS A 22 -3.90 -4.16 -10.04
CA LYS A 22 -4.02 -3.00 -10.96
C LYS A 22 -5.35 -2.24 -10.86
N LYS A 23 -6.35 -2.79 -10.16
CA LYS A 23 -7.65 -2.17 -9.88
C LYS A 23 -7.77 -1.56 -8.48
N LEU A 24 -6.73 -1.67 -7.64
CA LEU A 24 -6.69 -1.14 -6.28
C LEU A 24 -6.88 0.39 -6.31
N LYS A 25 -7.77 0.89 -5.47
CA LYS A 25 -8.08 2.33 -5.36
C LYS A 25 -7.68 2.91 -4.02
N VAL A 26 -7.65 2.10 -2.97
CA VAL A 26 -7.32 2.54 -1.62
C VAL A 26 -6.41 1.50 -0.98
N LEU A 27 -5.26 1.95 -0.47
CA LEU A 27 -4.33 1.14 0.30
C LEU A 27 -4.07 1.85 1.64
N GLU A 28 -4.50 1.23 2.73
CA GLU A 28 -4.30 1.73 4.09
C GLU A 28 -3.31 0.81 4.81
N MET A 29 -2.15 1.35 5.17
CA MET A 29 -1.04 0.66 5.85
C MET A 29 -0.51 1.50 7.02
N ALA A 30 -1.35 2.39 7.56
CA ALA A 30 -1.05 3.19 8.74
C ALA A 30 -0.63 2.31 9.94
N SER A 31 0.24 2.83 10.81
CA SER A 31 0.74 2.13 11.99
C SER A 31 1.34 0.75 11.66
N ASN A 32 2.30 0.76 10.72
CA ASN A 32 3.23 -0.34 10.41
C ASN A 32 4.68 0.15 10.64
N PHE A 33 5.67 -0.71 10.37
CA PHE A 33 7.11 -0.42 10.51
C PHE A 33 7.81 -0.26 9.16
N LEU A 34 7.13 0.35 8.18
CA LEU A 34 7.66 0.52 6.83
C LEU A 34 8.83 1.49 6.84
N GLU A 35 10.00 1.02 6.42
CA GLU A 35 11.21 1.87 6.32
C GLU A 35 11.25 2.64 5.01
N GLU A 36 10.77 2.01 3.94
CA GLU A 36 10.83 2.56 2.59
C GLU A 36 9.51 2.37 1.83
N ILE A 37 9.26 3.30 0.91
CA ILE A 37 8.17 3.22 -0.04
C ILE A 37 8.77 2.83 -1.39
N PRO A 38 8.48 1.63 -1.92
CA PRO A 38 9.07 1.21 -3.18
C PRO A 38 8.54 2.05 -4.34
N PHE A 39 9.42 2.40 -5.28
CA PHE A 39 9.08 3.25 -6.44
C PHE A 39 7.90 2.71 -7.26
N TRP A 40 7.74 1.39 -7.32
CA TRP A 40 6.68 0.76 -8.10
C TRP A 40 5.28 1.01 -7.52
N ILE A 41 5.15 1.54 -6.30
CA ILE A 41 3.85 1.91 -5.73
C ILE A 41 3.11 2.91 -6.63
N PHE A 42 3.87 3.76 -7.33
CA PHE A 42 3.35 4.75 -8.27
C PHE A 42 2.85 4.14 -9.59
N GLU A 43 3.18 2.87 -9.88
CA GLU A 43 2.64 2.13 -11.03
C GLU A 43 1.21 1.63 -10.80
N LEU A 44 0.69 1.73 -9.57
CA LEU A 44 -0.71 1.47 -9.26
C LEU A 44 -1.58 2.64 -9.76
N VAL A 45 -1.73 2.78 -11.07
CA VAL A 45 -2.38 3.94 -11.74
C VAL A 45 -3.83 4.21 -11.33
N LYS A 46 -4.50 3.23 -10.69
CA LYS A 46 -5.87 3.38 -10.17
C LYS A 46 -5.92 3.74 -8.69
N LEU A 47 -4.78 3.76 -8.00
CA LEU A 47 -4.67 4.10 -6.59
C LEU A 47 -5.00 5.58 -6.41
N LYS A 48 -5.97 5.85 -5.54
CA LYS A 48 -6.48 7.20 -5.24
C LYS A 48 -6.14 7.64 -3.82
N LYS A 49 -5.94 6.68 -2.92
CA LYS A 49 -5.58 6.93 -1.53
C LYS A 49 -4.51 5.93 -1.12
N LEU A 50 -3.40 6.45 -0.60
CA LEU A 50 -2.33 5.72 0.04
C LEU A 50 -2.16 6.32 1.44
N ASP A 51 -2.38 5.52 2.48
CA ASP A 51 -2.22 5.94 3.87
C ASP A 51 -1.12 5.13 4.53
N LEU A 52 0.00 5.79 4.84
CA LEU A 52 1.20 5.20 5.43
C LEU A 52 1.53 5.84 6.79
N LYS A 53 0.63 6.64 7.33
CA LYS A 53 0.91 7.42 8.54
C LYS A 53 1.13 6.48 9.73
N SER A 54 2.23 6.65 10.45
CA SER A 54 2.46 5.99 11.74
C SER A 54 1.44 6.43 12.79
#